data_AF-N1JA41-F1
#
_entry.id   AF-N1JA41-F1
#
_cell.length_a   1.000
_cell.length_b   1.000
_cell.length_c   1.000
_cell.angle_alpha   90.00
_cell.angle_beta   90.00
_cell.angle_gamma   90.00
#
_symmetry.space_group_name_H-M   'P 1'
#
loop_
_entity.id
_entity.type
_entity.pdbx_description
1 polymer ?
#
loop_
_entity_poly.entity_id
_entity_poly.type
_entity_poly.pdbx_seq_one_letter_code
_entity_poly.pdbx_strand_id
1 'polypeptide(L)'
;MKFIAVAILTLIVDKAMLVLSEITAYTPYLEPKLPILDANFNLMCPLALKMHIKFIQDKANKAFQLNKDPNTRLPEYRHSKFPGQILYTYPLNDLVSFRILAQNHMVIDSAGYFLHGFTRIQSNGLESETPCVFSKSTNFGSYHDTRFVF
;
A
#
# COMPACT_ATOMS: atom_id res chain seq x y z
N MET A 1 33.83 -9.67 42.06
CA MET A 1 33.88 -9.87 40.60
C MET A 1 32.46 -9.83 40.05
N LYS A 2 32.29 -9.05 38.97
CA LYS A 2 31.38 -9.23 37.82
C LYS A 2 29.88 -9.37 38.08
N PHE A 3 29.16 -8.27 37.85
CA PHE A 3 27.98 -8.30 36.99
C PHE A 3 28.12 -7.20 35.95
N ILE A 4 28.59 -7.59 34.76
CA ILE A 4 28.61 -6.78 33.56
C ILE A 4 27.46 -7.28 32.67
N ALA A 5 26.78 -6.31 32.04
CA ALA A 5 25.92 -6.44 30.88
C ALA A 5 24.52 -7.05 31.08
N VAL A 6 23.58 -6.20 31.53
CA VAL A 6 22.19 -6.24 31.06
C VAL A 6 21.92 -4.93 30.33
N ALA A 7 22.46 -4.77 29.12
CA ALA A 7 22.18 -3.59 28.28
C ALA A 7 22.48 -3.80 26.78
N ILE A 8 22.33 -5.02 26.25
CA ILE A 8 22.68 -5.29 24.83
C ILE A 8 21.47 -5.72 23.99
N LEU A 9 20.37 -6.19 24.61
CA LEU A 9 19.20 -6.68 23.86
C LEU A 9 18.22 -5.60 23.40
N THR A 10 18.26 -4.39 23.95
CA THR A 10 17.40 -3.27 23.49
C THR A 10 17.97 -2.54 22.27
N LEU A 11 19.30 -2.53 22.09
CA LEU A 11 19.96 -1.81 20.99
C LEU A 11 19.86 -2.52 19.62
N ILE A 12 19.55 -3.82 19.59
CA ILE A 12 19.45 -4.57 18.32
C ILE A 12 18.08 -4.36 17.67
N VAL A 13 17.02 -4.17 18.47
CA VAL A 13 15.68 -3.84 17.94
C VAL A 13 15.67 -2.43 17.34
N ASP A 14 16.37 -1.48 17.96
CA ASP A 14 16.47 -0.11 17.47
C ASP A 14 17.26 -0.01 16.15
N LYS A 15 18.31 -0.81 15.97
CA LYS A 15 19.07 -0.80 14.71
C LYS A 15 18.33 -1.44 13.54
N ALA A 16 17.48 -2.43 13.77
CA ALA A 16 16.65 -3.00 12.70
C ALA A 16 15.58 -2.00 12.21
N MET A 17 15.03 -1.17 13.12
CA MET A 17 14.16 -0.03 12.77
C MET A 17 14.92 1.08 12.02
N LEU A 18 16.21 1.29 12.31
CA LEU A 18 17.05 2.25 11.58
C LEU A 18 17.47 1.79 10.18
N VAL A 19 17.57 0.49 9.92
CA VAL A 19 17.82 -0.01 8.54
C VAL A 19 16.54 0.07 7.68
N LEU A 20 15.36 0.13 8.30
CA LEU A 20 14.13 0.56 7.64
C LEU A 20 14.09 2.08 7.37
N SER A 21 15.01 2.90 7.90
CA SER A 21 15.01 4.36 7.68
C SER A 21 15.50 4.78 6.28
N GLU A 22 16.01 3.86 5.46
CA GLU A 22 16.16 4.10 4.01
C GLU A 22 14.82 4.05 3.28
N ILE A 23 13.85 3.34 3.84
CA ILE A 23 12.44 3.33 3.47
C ILE A 23 11.76 4.33 4.40
N THR A 24 11.89 5.63 4.10
CA THR A 24 11.12 6.63 4.85
C THR A 24 9.65 6.25 4.83
N ALA A 25 9.02 6.22 6.01
CA ALA A 25 7.61 6.56 6.12
C ALA A 25 7.49 7.97 5.55
N TYR A 26 7.28 8.03 4.25
CA TYR A 26 7.26 9.26 3.50
C TYR A 26 6.14 10.10 4.09
N THR A 27 6.52 11.26 4.64
CA THR A 27 5.62 12.19 5.32
C THR A 27 4.45 12.44 4.36
N PRO A 28 3.24 12.00 4.74
CA PRO A 28 2.12 11.99 3.82
C PRO A 28 1.79 13.45 3.50
N TYR A 29 2.03 13.83 2.26
CA TYR A 29 1.65 15.14 1.74
C TYR A 29 0.18 15.42 2.07
N LEU A 30 -0.07 16.66 2.53
CA LEU A 30 -1.40 17.17 2.88
C LEU A 30 -2.40 17.10 1.71
N GLU A 31 -1.90 16.99 0.48
CA GLU A 31 -2.70 16.83 -0.72
C GLU A 31 -2.66 15.39 -1.25
N PRO A 32 -3.79 14.86 -1.77
CA PRO A 32 -3.81 13.59 -2.47
C PRO A 32 -2.86 13.65 -3.68
N LYS A 33 -1.94 12.68 -3.74
CA LYS A 33 -1.03 12.52 -4.87
C LYS A 33 -1.24 11.16 -5.54
N LEU A 34 -1.01 11.13 -6.86
CA LEU A 34 -1.05 9.93 -7.66
C LEU A 34 0.37 9.39 -7.88
N PRO A 35 0.70 8.14 -7.52
CA PRO A 35 1.98 7.55 -7.89
C PRO A 35 2.08 7.42 -9.41
N ILE A 36 3.19 7.88 -9.99
CA ILE A 36 3.49 7.71 -11.41
C ILE A 36 4.11 6.32 -11.59
N LEU A 37 3.49 5.50 -12.45
CA LEU A 37 3.94 4.14 -12.75
C LEU A 37 5.06 4.15 -13.80
N ASP A 38 6.20 4.77 -13.46
CA ASP A 38 7.41 4.87 -14.30
C ASP A 38 8.56 3.99 -13.76
N ALA A 39 9.74 4.07 -14.39
CA ALA A 39 10.92 3.28 -14.00
C ALA A 39 11.39 3.49 -12.54
N ASN A 40 10.97 4.58 -11.89
CA ASN A 40 11.32 4.87 -10.49
C ASN A 40 10.25 4.36 -9.50
N PHE A 41 9.12 3.87 -10.00
CA PHE A 41 8.06 3.30 -9.19
C PHE A 41 8.55 2.08 -8.41
N ASN A 42 8.41 2.14 -7.09
CA ASN A 42 8.66 1.00 -6.23
C ASN A 42 7.74 1.07 -5.00
N LEU A 43 7.01 -0.02 -4.80
CA LEU A 43 6.06 -0.22 -3.71
C LEU A 43 6.41 -1.50 -2.96
N MET A 44 6.54 -1.38 -1.65
CA MET A 44 6.82 -2.49 -0.74
C MET A 44 5.62 -2.73 0.15
N CYS A 45 5.14 -3.97 0.19
CA CYS A 45 4.02 -4.38 1.05
C CYS A 45 4.50 -5.45 2.04
N PRO A 46 3.95 -5.52 3.26
CA PRO A 46 4.30 -6.53 4.25
C PRO A 46 4.34 -7.98 3.74
N LEU A 47 3.42 -8.38 2.84
CA LEU A 47 3.39 -9.76 2.29
C LEU A 47 4.09 -9.91 0.94
N ALA A 48 4.69 -8.86 0.38
CA ALA A 48 5.35 -8.91 -0.92
C ALA A 48 6.55 -7.95 -0.98
N LEU A 49 7.74 -8.50 -1.23
CA LEU A 49 9.00 -7.76 -1.17
C LEU A 49 9.09 -6.62 -2.20
N LYS A 50 8.55 -6.80 -3.42
CA LYS A 50 8.47 -5.75 -4.45
C LYS A 50 7.31 -6.01 -5.41
N MET A 51 6.53 -4.98 -5.70
CA MET A 51 5.55 -4.99 -6.78
C MET A 51 6.07 -4.16 -7.96
N HIS A 52 6.20 -4.80 -9.13
CA HIS A 52 6.69 -4.13 -10.33
C HIS A 52 5.53 -3.42 -11.09
N ILE A 53 5.89 -2.44 -11.90
CA ILE A 53 4.96 -1.54 -12.62
C ILE A 53 3.88 -2.31 -13.37
N LYS A 54 4.28 -3.23 -14.25
CA LYS A 54 3.36 -3.98 -15.12
C LYS A 54 2.32 -4.76 -14.31
N PHE A 55 2.72 -5.37 -13.20
CA PHE A 55 1.80 -6.07 -12.31
C PHE A 55 0.74 -5.14 -11.71
N ILE A 56 1.13 -3.95 -11.26
CA ILE A 56 0.18 -2.97 -10.74
C ILE A 56 -0.78 -2.50 -11.84
N GLN A 57 -0.27 -2.24 -13.05
CA GLN A 57 -1.09 -1.84 -14.20
C GLN A 57 -2.11 -2.93 -14.59
N ASP A 58 -1.66 -4.18 -14.70
CA ASP A 58 -2.53 -5.31 -15.05
C ASP A 58 -3.64 -5.52 -14.00
N LYS A 59 -3.28 -5.38 -12.72
CA LYS A 59 -4.25 -5.46 -11.61
C LYS A 59 -5.22 -4.28 -11.62
N ALA A 60 -4.74 -3.05 -11.79
CA ALA A 60 -5.54 -1.83 -11.93
C ALA A 60 -6.57 -1.95 -13.06
N ASN A 61 -6.12 -2.38 -14.24
CA ASN A 61 -6.99 -2.62 -15.39
C ASN A 61 -8.05 -3.68 -15.08
N LYS A 62 -7.67 -4.82 -14.47
CA LYS A 62 -8.63 -5.87 -14.11
C LYS A 62 -9.66 -5.36 -13.10
N ALA A 63 -9.23 -4.64 -12.08
CA ALA A 63 -10.11 -4.05 -11.08
C ALA A 63 -11.09 -3.04 -11.70
N PHE A 64 -10.61 -2.20 -12.61
CA PHE A 64 -11.45 -1.26 -13.35
C PHE A 64 -12.52 -1.96 -14.20
N GLN A 65 -12.17 -3.04 -14.91
CA GLN A 65 -13.16 -3.79 -15.69
C GLN A 65 -14.21 -4.45 -14.79
N LEU A 66 -13.82 -5.02 -13.64
CA LEU A 66 -14.77 -5.61 -12.68
C LEU A 66 -15.73 -4.56 -12.12
N ASN A 67 -15.27 -3.32 -11.94
CA ASN A 67 -16.10 -2.23 -11.44
C ASN A 67 -17.14 -1.73 -12.46
N LYS A 68 -16.98 -2.05 -13.75
CA LYS A 68 -17.99 -1.72 -14.78
C LYS A 68 -19.19 -2.66 -14.78
N ASP A 69 -19.03 -3.87 -14.26
CA ASP A 69 -20.12 -4.85 -14.14
C ASP A 69 -20.77 -4.75 -12.76
N PRO A 70 -22.08 -4.44 -12.68
CA PRO A 70 -22.81 -4.37 -11.40
C PRO A 70 -22.72 -5.65 -10.56
N ASN A 71 -22.56 -6.82 -11.18
CA ASN A 71 -22.51 -8.11 -10.49
C ASN A 71 -21.12 -8.43 -9.91
N THR A 72 -20.08 -7.75 -10.37
CA THR A 72 -18.70 -7.96 -9.90
C THR A 72 -18.09 -6.70 -9.30
N ARG A 73 -18.94 -5.74 -8.93
CA ARG A 73 -18.52 -4.45 -8.40
C ARG A 73 -17.64 -4.64 -7.17
N LEU A 74 -16.53 -3.90 -7.15
CA LEU A 74 -15.56 -4.00 -6.06
C LEU A 74 -16.09 -3.34 -4.79
N PRO A 75 -15.62 -3.77 -3.60
CA PRO A 75 -15.97 -3.13 -2.33
C PRO A 75 -15.52 -1.66 -2.34
N GLU A 76 -16.45 -0.76 -2.00
CA GLU A 76 -16.14 0.65 -1.81
C GLU A 76 -15.25 0.85 -0.59
N TYR A 77 -14.32 1.78 -0.72
CA TYR A 77 -13.31 2.09 0.29
C TYR A 77 -13.34 3.57 0.62
N ARG A 78 -13.20 3.89 1.91
CA ARG A 78 -13.14 5.25 2.41
C ARG A 78 -11.76 5.53 2.95
N HIS A 79 -11.13 6.57 2.44
CA HIS A 79 -9.80 6.98 2.88
C HIS A 79 -9.78 8.48 3.18
N SER A 80 -9.28 8.86 4.36
CA SER A 80 -9.29 10.25 4.84
C SER A 80 -8.53 11.22 3.93
N LYS A 81 -7.50 10.75 3.23
CA LYS A 81 -6.73 11.55 2.25
C LYS A 81 -7.47 11.85 0.94
N PHE A 82 -8.54 11.13 0.64
CA PHE A 82 -9.31 11.28 -0.59
C PHE A 82 -10.78 11.54 -0.25
N PRO A 83 -11.10 12.63 0.48
CA PRO A 83 -12.46 12.90 0.90
C PRO A 83 -13.36 13.12 -0.32
N GLY A 84 -14.55 12.53 -0.29
CA GLY A 84 -15.54 12.64 -1.37
C GLY A 84 -15.20 11.85 -2.66
N GLN A 85 -14.09 11.11 -2.69
CA GLN A 85 -13.76 10.24 -3.82
C GLN A 85 -14.39 8.86 -3.62
N ILE A 86 -14.93 8.30 -4.71
CA ILE A 86 -15.36 6.90 -4.73
C ILE A 86 -14.14 6.04 -5.04
N LEU A 87 -13.70 5.28 -4.04
CA LEU A 87 -12.53 4.40 -4.14
C LEU A 87 -12.95 2.96 -4.01
N TYR A 88 -12.13 2.07 -4.55
CA TYR A 88 -12.36 0.64 -4.53
C TYR A 88 -11.11 -0.11 -4.12
N THR A 89 -11.30 -1.25 -3.47
CA THR A 89 -10.19 -2.14 -3.10
C THR A 89 -10.15 -3.39 -3.97
N TYR A 90 -8.95 -3.83 -4.30
CA TYR A 90 -8.73 -5.05 -5.07
C TYR A 90 -7.55 -5.87 -4.53
N PRO A 91 -7.68 -7.20 -4.39
CA PRO A 91 -6.60 -8.04 -3.89
C PRO A 91 -5.45 -8.15 -4.90
N LEU A 92 -4.22 -7.99 -4.41
CA LEU A 92 -3.00 -8.09 -5.21
C LEU A 92 -2.44 -9.52 -5.21
N ASN A 93 -2.56 -10.24 -4.10
CA ASN A 93 -2.11 -11.62 -3.95
C ASN A 93 -3.22 -12.52 -3.38
N ASP A 94 -2.99 -13.83 -3.40
CA ASP A 94 -3.86 -14.79 -2.74
C ASP A 94 -3.83 -14.62 -1.22
N LEU A 95 -4.94 -14.99 -0.58
CA LEU A 95 -5.07 -14.91 0.87
C LEU A 95 -4.08 -15.87 1.54
N VAL A 96 -3.21 -15.32 2.39
CA VAL A 96 -2.32 -16.12 3.22
C VAL A 96 -3.07 -16.49 4.50
N SER A 97 -3.14 -17.79 4.80
CA SER A 97 -3.78 -18.31 6.01
C SER A 97 -2.78 -19.08 6.86
N PHE A 98 -2.28 -18.46 7.93
CA PHE A 98 -1.47 -19.15 8.93
C PHE A 98 -1.71 -18.54 10.32
N ARG A 99 -2.73 -19.02 11.03
CA ARG A 99 -3.26 -18.46 12.30
C ARG A 99 -3.81 -17.02 12.21
N ILE A 100 -3.49 -16.32 11.14
CA ILE A 100 -4.03 -15.03 10.71
C ILE A 100 -4.44 -15.14 9.23
N LEU A 101 -5.41 -14.34 8.80
CA LEU A 101 -5.74 -14.14 7.40
C LEU A 101 -5.09 -12.84 6.95
N ALA A 102 -4.22 -12.87 5.94
CA ALA A 102 -3.50 -11.69 5.50
C ALA A 102 -3.44 -11.59 3.97
N GLN A 103 -3.68 -10.38 3.43
CA GLN A 103 -3.70 -10.15 1.98
C GLN A 103 -3.35 -8.71 1.63
N ASN A 104 -2.49 -8.51 0.63
CA ASN A 104 -2.24 -7.18 0.09
C ASN A 104 -3.39 -6.77 -0.83
N HIS A 105 -3.79 -5.52 -0.72
CA HIS A 105 -4.80 -4.87 -1.51
C HIS A 105 -4.21 -3.62 -2.15
N MET A 106 -4.72 -3.27 -3.32
CA MET A 106 -4.57 -1.93 -3.89
C MET A 106 -5.86 -1.17 -3.73
N VAL A 107 -5.72 0.16 -3.74
CA VAL A 107 -6.82 1.10 -3.86
C VAL A 107 -6.76 1.73 -5.24
N ILE A 108 -7.89 1.69 -5.93
CA ILE A 108 -8.10 2.39 -7.20
C ILE A 108 -9.22 3.41 -7.04
N ASP A 109 -9.20 4.44 -7.89
CA ASP A 109 -10.36 5.33 -8.03
C ASP A 109 -11.39 4.80 -9.04
N SER A 110 -12.48 5.54 -9.22
CA SER A 110 -13.54 5.20 -10.18
C SER A 110 -13.11 5.20 -11.64
N ALA A 111 -11.98 5.82 -11.99
CA ALA A 111 -11.40 5.81 -13.33
C ALA A 111 -10.36 4.69 -13.51
N GLY A 112 -10.09 3.90 -12.47
CA GLY A 112 -9.15 2.78 -12.52
C GLY A 112 -7.70 3.17 -12.21
N TYR A 113 -7.43 4.39 -11.76
CA TYR A 113 -6.08 4.80 -11.40
C TYR A 113 -5.68 4.21 -10.06
N PHE A 114 -4.48 3.63 -10.01
CA PHE A 114 -3.88 3.13 -8.78
C PHE A 114 -3.45 4.29 -7.87
N LEU A 115 -3.87 4.24 -6.60
CA LEU A 115 -3.59 5.29 -5.61
C LEU A 115 -2.57 4.85 -4.56
N HIS A 116 -2.82 3.73 -3.89
CA HIS A 116 -1.90 3.15 -2.91
C HIS A 116 -2.19 1.67 -2.69
N GLY A 117 -1.34 1.01 -1.90
CA GLY A 117 -1.59 -0.35 -1.41
C GLY A 117 -1.62 -0.41 0.11
N PHE A 118 -2.17 -1.49 0.64
CA PHE A 118 -2.10 -1.85 2.05
C PHE A 118 -2.18 -3.37 2.23
N THR A 119 -1.73 -3.89 3.36
CA THR A 119 -1.99 -5.26 3.79
C THR A 119 -3.13 -5.24 4.78
N ARG A 120 -4.20 -5.99 4.48
CA ARG A 120 -5.26 -6.29 5.44
C ARG A 120 -4.87 -7.55 6.19
N ILE A 121 -4.91 -7.49 7.52
CA ILE A 121 -4.69 -8.63 8.40
C ILE A 121 -5.93 -8.80 9.26
N GLN A 122 -6.47 -10.01 9.31
CA GLN A 122 -7.58 -10.37 10.16
C GLN A 122 -7.14 -11.48 11.12
N SER A 123 -7.33 -11.24 12.40
CA SER A 123 -6.98 -12.17 13.48
C SER A 123 -8.00 -12.07 14.60
N ASN A 124 -8.59 -13.20 15.00
CA ASN A 124 -9.59 -13.27 16.08
C ASN A 124 -10.74 -12.25 15.96
N GLY A 125 -11.21 -11.99 14.73
CA GLY A 125 -12.28 -11.03 14.44
C GLY A 125 -11.84 -9.55 14.42
N LEU A 126 -10.59 -9.25 14.76
CA LEU A 126 -10.00 -7.92 14.59
C LEU A 126 -9.37 -7.79 13.20
N GLU A 127 -9.69 -6.71 12.52
CA GLU A 127 -9.08 -6.33 11.25
C GLU A 127 -8.11 -5.16 11.47
N SER A 128 -6.92 -5.24 10.87
CA SER A 128 -5.98 -4.13 10.79
C SER A 128 -5.49 -3.94 9.36
N GLU A 129 -5.31 -2.68 8.98
CA GLU A 129 -4.76 -2.29 7.69
C GLU A 129 -3.39 -1.64 7.89
N THR A 130 -2.36 -2.20 7.26
CA THR A 130 -0.99 -1.65 7.28
C THR A 130 -0.66 -1.10 5.90
N PRO A 131 -0.35 0.19 5.73
CA PRO A 131 -0.08 0.76 4.41
C PRO A 131 1.18 0.14 3.79
N CYS A 132 1.14 -0.07 2.48
CA CYS A 132 2.35 -0.33 1.71
C CYS A 132 3.15 0.97 1.57
N VAL A 133 4.47 0.84 1.48
CA VAL A 133 5.37 1.99 1.48
C VAL A 133 5.97 2.19 0.10
N PHE A 134 5.86 3.41 -0.41
CA PHE A 134 6.54 3.83 -1.62
C PHE A 134 8.00 4.15 -1.32
N SER A 135 8.88 3.80 -2.25
CA SER A 135 10.28 4.24 -2.19
C SER A 135 10.40 5.76 -2.36
N LYS A 136 11.51 6.34 -1.91
CA LYS A 136 11.83 7.76 -2.12
C LYS A 136 11.97 8.15 -3.58
N SER A 137 12.28 7.20 -4.45
CA SER A 137 12.42 7.45 -5.90
C SER A 137 11.08 7.50 -6.62
N THR A 138 10.00 7.00 -6.01
CA THR A 138 8.69 7.00 -6.65
C THR A 138 8.25 8.44 -6.93
N ASN A 139 7.98 8.74 -8.19
CA ASN A 139 7.45 10.03 -8.59
C ASN A 139 5.95 10.12 -8.30
N PHE A 140 5.48 11.33 -8.01
CA PHE A 140 4.08 11.59 -7.68
C PHE A 140 3.55 12.78 -8.46
N GLY A 141 2.42 12.61 -9.13
CA GLY A 141 1.63 13.67 -9.74
C GLY A 141 0.58 14.23 -8.78
N SER A 142 0.08 15.42 -9.08
CA SER A 142 -1.12 15.98 -8.42
C SER A 142 -2.33 15.13 -8.77
N TYR A 143 -3.12 14.73 -7.77
CA TYR A 143 -4.31 13.88 -8.02
C TYR A 143 -5.34 14.56 -8.94
N HIS A 144 -5.46 15.89 -8.87
CA HIS A 144 -6.32 16.65 -9.76
C HIS A 144 -5.72 16.75 -11.16
N ASP A 145 -4.46 17.18 -11.28
CA ASP A 145 -3.85 17.42 -12.59
C ASP A 145 -3.71 16.13 -13.40
N THR A 146 -3.40 15.01 -12.74
CA THR A 146 -3.19 13.73 -13.43
C THR A 146 -4.49 13.11 -13.98
N ARG A 147 -5.66 13.59 -13.54
CA ARG A 147 -6.97 13.16 -14.08
C ARG A 147 -7.41 13.93 -15.33
N PHE A 148 -6.83 15.10 -15.61
CA PHE A 148 -7.27 16.00 -16.69
C PHE A 148 -6.29 16.06 -17.89
N VAL A 149 -5.29 15.18 -17.95
CA VAL A 149 -4.35 15.08 -19.07
C VAL A 149 -4.80 14.01 -20.08
N PHE A 150 -6.09 13.92 -20.42
CA PHE A 150 -6.58 13.18 -21.60
C PHE A 150 -7.90 13.75 -22.11
#